data_AF-A0AAD5EAK4-F1
#
_entry.id   AF-A0AAD5EAK4-F1
#
_cell.length_a   1.000
_cell.length_b   1.000
_cell.length_c   1.000
_cell.angle_alpha   90.00
_cell.angle_beta   90.00
_cell.angle_gamma   90.00
#
_symmetry.space_group_name_H-M   'P 1'
#
loop_
_entity.id
_entity.type
_entity.pdbx_description
1 polymer ?
#
loop_
_entity_poly.entity_id
_entity_poly.type
_entity_poly.pdbx_seq_one_letter_code
_entity_poly.pdbx_strand_id
1 'polypeptide(L)'
;ERTLLKAYEEISAMCDSISLSELVSDTAKQLYKRVEDEKLLRGKASDAIIAACIFIACRQEKVDRTFRDICALTEVPKTQIAVCFKILQNKLQTDTATMNSEDMMTRF
;
A
#
# COMPACT_ATOMS: atom_id res chain seq x y z
N GLU A 1 18.68 8.30 3.52
CA GLU A 1 18.64 6.85 3.86
C GLU A 1 17.94 6.52 5.18
N ARG A 2 17.95 7.36 6.23
CA ARG A 2 17.20 7.08 7.48
C ARG A 2 15.68 6.86 7.31
N THR A 3 15.06 7.44 6.29
CA THR A 3 13.62 7.33 6.04
C THR A 3 13.20 5.96 5.49
N LEU A 4 14.01 5.36 4.61
CA LEU A 4 13.66 4.10 3.93
C LEU A 4 13.73 2.91 4.88
N LEU A 5 14.72 2.87 5.76
CA LEU A 5 14.86 1.80 6.75
C LEU A 5 13.69 1.82 7.74
N LYS A 6 13.28 3.02 8.18
CA LYS A 6 12.10 3.20 9.03
C LYS A 6 10.81 2.76 8.34
N ALA A 7 10.64 3.10 7.05
CA ALA A 7 9.49 2.66 6.27
C ALA A 7 9.44 1.13 6.15
N TYR A 8 10.58 0.45 6.04
CA TYR A 8 10.62 -1.02 5.99
C TYR A 8 10.22 -1.67 7.31
N GLU A 9 10.63 -1.08 8.44
CA GLU A 9 10.19 -1.52 9.77
C GLU A 9 8.67 -1.32 9.93
N GLU A 10 8.14 -0.16 9.53
CA GLU A 10 6.70 0.13 9.57
C GLU A 10 5.90 -0.82 8.65
N ILE A 11 6.37 -1.09 7.44
CA ILE A 11 5.75 -2.08 6.54
C ILE A 11 5.70 -3.46 7.20
N SER A 12 6.82 -3.90 7.81
CA SER A 12 6.87 -5.20 8.49
C SER A 12 5.88 -5.24 9.66
N ALA A 13 5.89 -4.23 10.52
CA ALA A 13 5.00 -4.15 11.67
C ALA A 13 3.50 -4.15 11.27
N MET A 14 3.15 -3.42 10.20
CA MET A 14 1.78 -3.44 9.67
C MET A 14 1.42 -4.82 9.12
N CYS A 15 2.31 -5.45 8.34
CA CYS A 15 2.08 -6.80 7.82
C CYS A 15 1.88 -7.83 8.92
N ASP A 16 2.71 -7.79 9.98
CA ASP A 16 2.58 -8.65 11.16
C ASP A 16 1.24 -8.45 11.88
N SER A 17 0.81 -7.20 12.06
CA SER A 17 -0.45 -6.85 12.74
C SER A 17 -1.69 -7.45 12.08
N ILE A 18 -1.69 -7.61 10.75
CA ILE A 18 -2.77 -8.27 9.99
C ILE A 18 -2.42 -9.69 9.53
N SER A 19 -1.38 -10.29 10.14
CA SER A 19 -0.89 -11.65 9.89
C SER A 19 -0.74 -11.95 8.40
N LEU A 20 -0.11 -11.02 7.67
CA LEU A 20 0.27 -11.21 6.27
C LEU A 20 1.53 -12.07 6.17
N SER A 21 1.64 -12.81 5.06
CA SER A 21 2.84 -13.58 4.76
C SER A 21 4.05 -12.67 4.53
N GLU A 22 5.24 -13.16 4.86
CA GLU A 22 6.52 -12.47 4.62
C GLU A 22 6.69 -12.08 3.15
N LEU A 23 6.15 -12.91 2.24
CA LEU A 23 6.12 -12.63 0.80
C LEU A 23 5.40 -11.32 0.47
N VAL A 24 4.29 -11.01 1.14
CA VAL A 24 3.55 -9.75 0.96
C VAL A 24 4.37 -8.57 1.50
N SER A 25 5.04 -8.75 2.64
CA SER A 25 5.92 -7.73 3.23
C SER A 25 7.09 -7.39 2.30
N ASP A 26 7.73 -8.40 1.70
CA ASP A 26 8.84 -8.20 0.77
C ASP A 26 8.38 -7.46 -0.50
N THR A 27 7.28 -7.92 -1.11
CA THR A 27 6.68 -7.24 -2.27
C THR A 27 6.32 -5.78 -1.95
N ALA A 28 5.77 -5.51 -0.77
CA ALA A 28 5.46 -4.14 -0.33
C ALA A 28 6.71 -3.28 -0.16
N LYS A 29 7.81 -3.83 0.40
CA LYS A 29 9.10 -3.13 0.54
C LYS A 29 9.73 -2.82 -0.82
N GLN A 30 9.65 -3.75 -1.77
CA GLN A 30 10.11 -3.56 -3.15
C GLN A 30 9.30 -2.46 -3.87
N LEU A 31 7.97 -2.49 -3.73
CA LEU A 31 7.08 -1.44 -4.22
C LEU A 31 7.43 -0.08 -3.64
N TYR A 32 7.58 0.01 -2.31
CA TYR A 32 7.93 1.27 -1.64
C TYR A 32 9.26 1.83 -2.17
N LYS A 33 10.28 0.98 -2.31
CA LYS A 33 11.58 1.37 -2.87
C LYS A 33 11.44 1.97 -4.26
N ARG A 34 10.67 1.31 -5.13
CA ARG A 34 10.43 1.77 -6.49
C ARG A 34 9.70 3.11 -6.53
N VAL A 35 8.70 3.29 -5.67
CA VAL A 35 7.96 4.55 -5.54
C VAL A 35 8.88 5.69 -5.09
N GLU A 36 9.79 5.42 -4.17
CA GLU A 36 10.75 6.40 -3.67
C GLU A 36 11.83 6.74 -4.72
N ASP A 37 12.31 5.74 -5.46
CA ASP A 37 13.29 5.90 -6.55
C ASP A 37 12.72 6.72 -7.73
N GLU A 38 11.52 6.35 -8.18
CA GLU A 38 10.79 7.06 -9.25
C GLU A 38 10.12 8.37 -8.75
N LYS A 39 10.18 8.64 -7.44
CA LYS A 39 9.59 9.82 -6.77
C LYS A 39 8.10 10.04 -7.11
N LEU A 40 7.34 8.94 -7.29
CA LEU A 40 5.95 8.98 -7.79
C LEU A 40 4.99 9.67 -6.83
N LEU A 41 5.26 9.64 -5.53
CA LEU A 41 4.41 10.20 -4.47
C LEU A 41 5.10 11.30 -3.64
N ARG A 42 5.97 12.08 -4.28
CA ARG A 42 6.69 13.17 -3.62
C ARG A 42 5.71 14.21 -3.03
N GLY A 43 5.80 14.45 -1.72
CA GLY A 43 4.94 15.39 -1.00
C GLY A 43 3.65 14.79 -0.43
N LYS A 44 3.47 13.46 -0.51
CA LYS A 44 2.44 12.74 0.27
C LYS A 44 3.02 12.21 1.58
N ALA A 45 2.15 11.90 2.53
CA ALA A 45 2.54 11.30 3.80
C ALA A 45 3.15 9.91 3.57
N SER A 46 4.28 9.62 4.20
CA SER A 46 4.97 8.33 4.11
C SER A 46 4.04 7.17 4.47
N ASP A 47 3.25 7.32 5.53
CA ASP A 47 2.26 6.33 5.98
C ASP A 47 1.21 6.03 4.90
N ALA A 48 0.79 7.04 4.14
CA ALA A 48 -0.17 6.87 3.05
C ALA A 48 0.44 6.07 1.88
N ILE A 49 1.72 6.28 1.62
CA ILE A 49 2.49 5.55 0.61
C ILE A 49 2.65 4.09 1.05
N ILE A 50 3.07 3.86 2.29
CA ILE A 50 3.23 2.53 2.89
C ILE A 50 1.91 1.75 2.82
N ALA A 51 0.80 2.35 3.28
CA ALA A 51 -0.53 1.74 3.23
C ALA A 51 -0.93 1.34 1.80
N ALA A 52 -0.69 2.21 0.82
CA ALA A 52 -1.00 1.93 -0.58
C ALA A 52 -0.12 0.80 -1.16
N CYS A 53 1.18 0.77 -0.83
CA CYS A 53 2.09 -0.30 -1.24
C CYS A 53 1.68 -1.66 -0.67
N ILE A 54 1.33 -1.73 0.62
CA ILE A 54 0.84 -2.96 1.26
C ILE A 54 -0.45 -3.43 0.59
N PHE A 55 -1.38 -2.52 0.29
CA PHE A 55 -2.63 -2.87 -0.38
C PHE A 55 -2.39 -3.48 -1.78
N ILE A 56 -1.48 -2.89 -2.56
CA ILE A 56 -1.09 -3.41 -3.88
C ILE A 56 -0.40 -4.77 -3.74
N ALA A 57 0.48 -4.94 -2.76
CA ALA A 57 1.17 -6.22 -2.52
C ALA A 57 0.18 -7.32 -2.14
N CYS A 58 -0.78 -7.04 -1.25
CA CYS A 58 -1.87 -7.98 -0.90
C CYS A 58 -2.64 -8.41 -2.15
N ARG A 59 -2.89 -7.45 -3.07
CA ARG A 59 -3.60 -7.70 -4.33
C ARG A 59 -2.81 -8.62 -5.27
N GLN A 60 -1.49 -8.43 -5.39
CA GLN A 60 -0.63 -9.28 -6.21
C GLN A 60 -0.60 -10.71 -5.69
N GLU A 61 -0.56 -10.86 -4.37
CA GLU A 61 -0.56 -12.17 -3.69
C GLU A 61 -1.95 -12.80 -3.56
N LYS A 62 -2.99 -12.22 -4.20
CA LYS A 62 -4.39 -12.66 -4.14
C LYS A 62 -4.93 -12.77 -2.70
N VAL A 63 -4.45 -11.92 -1.81
CA VAL A 63 -4.94 -11.79 -0.44
C VAL A 63 -5.97 -10.66 -0.39
N ASP A 64 -7.24 -11.04 -0.26
CA ASP A 64 -8.31 -10.06 -0.10
C ASP A 64 -8.21 -9.37 1.27
N ARG A 65 -7.83 -8.10 1.26
CA ARG A 65 -7.85 -7.20 2.42
C ARG A 65 -8.67 -5.98 2.10
N THR A 66 -9.39 -5.47 3.10
CA THR A 66 -10.20 -4.27 2.90
C THR A 66 -9.39 -3.02 3.20
N PHE A 67 -9.78 -1.90 2.57
CA PHE A 67 -9.24 -0.59 2.94
C PHE A 67 -9.46 -0.25 4.41
N ARG A 68 -10.48 -0.82 5.05
CA ARG A 68 -10.78 -0.59 6.46
C ARG A 68 -9.70 -1.18 7.36
N ASP A 69 -9.19 -2.37 7.02
CA ASP A 69 -8.13 -3.03 7.79
C ASP A 69 -6.84 -2.21 7.72
N ILE A 70 -6.46 -1.75 6.53
CA ILE A 70 -5.23 -0.94 6.36
C ILE A 70 -5.40 0.47 6.97
N CYS A 71 -6.58 1.07 6.82
CA CYS A 71 -6.89 2.36 7.45
C CYS A 71 -6.97 2.26 8.98
N ALA A 72 -7.20 1.08 9.56
CA ALA A 72 -7.15 0.89 11.01
C ALA A 72 -5.71 0.77 11.54
N LEU A 73 -4.76 0.39 10.69
CA LEU A 73 -3.34 0.29 11.03
C LEU A 73 -2.58 1.61 10.90
N THR A 74 -3.17 2.60 10.23
CA THR A 74 -2.53 3.88 9.94
C THR A 74 -3.43 5.03 10.38
N GLU A 75 -2.86 6.16 10.79
CA GLU A 75 -3.63 7.37 11.13
C GLU A 75 -4.10 8.13 9.88
N VAL A 76 -3.90 7.57 8.69
CA VAL A 76 -4.16 8.22 7.41
C VAL A 76 -5.61 8.01 6.99
N PRO A 77 -6.33 9.07 6.57
CA PRO A 77 -7.70 8.92 6.09
C PRO A 77 -7.75 8.09 4.81
N LYS A 78 -8.76 7.22 4.69
CA LYS A 78 -9.06 6.38 3.51
C LYS A 78 -8.89 7.13 2.19
N THR A 79 -9.35 8.38 2.11
CA THR A 79 -9.28 9.21 0.91
C THR A 79 -7.84 9.42 0.43
N GLN A 80 -6.88 9.64 1.34
CA GLN A 80 -5.48 9.82 0.97
C GLN A 80 -4.85 8.52 0.48
N ILE A 81 -5.16 7.40 1.13
CA ILE A 81 -4.69 6.07 0.72
C ILE A 81 -5.23 5.74 -0.69
N ALA A 82 -6.52 6.01 -0.93
CA ALA A 82 -7.14 5.78 -2.24
C ALA A 82 -6.52 6.64 -3.36
N VAL A 83 -6.18 7.90 -3.08
CA VAL A 83 -5.48 8.76 -4.04
C VAL A 83 -4.08 8.22 -4.33
N CYS A 84 -3.31 7.84 -3.31
CA CYS A 84 -1.98 7.27 -3.48
C CYS A 84 -2.06 5.97 -4.29
N PHE A 85 -2.99 5.08 -3.94
CA PHE A 85 -3.24 3.84 -4.67
C PHE A 85 -3.51 4.09 -6.16
N LYS A 86 -4.41 5.02 -6.51
CA LYS A 86 -4.73 5.32 -7.92
C LYS A 86 -3.51 5.81 -8.70
N ILE A 87 -2.68 6.66 -8.07
CA ILE A 87 -1.45 7.15 -8.69
C ILE A 87 -0.48 5.99 -8.91
N LEU A 88 -0.28 5.15 -7.89
CA LEU A 88 0.61 3.99 -7.97
C LEU A 88 0.15 2.99 -9.02
N GLN A 89 -1.13 2.64 -9.03
CA GLN A 89 -1.71 1.72 -10.01
C GLN A 89 -1.49 2.22 -11.45
N ASN A 90 -1.69 3.50 -11.70
CA ASN A 90 -1.49 4.10 -13.02
C ASN A 90 0.00 4.13 -13.40
N LYS A 91 0.90 4.39 -12.44
CA LYS A 91 2.34 4.53 -12.71
C LYS A 91 3.08 3.20 -12.81
N LEU A 92 2.74 2.24 -11.95
CA LEU A 92 3.41 0.95 -11.90
C LEU A 92 2.90 -0.03 -12.96
N GLN A 93 1.87 0.33 -13.74
CA GLN A 93 1.22 -0.50 -14.77
C GLN A 93 1.04 -1.95 -14.34
N THR A 94 0.83 -2.18 -13.05
CA THR A 94 0.75 -3.54 -12.53
C THR A 94 -0.60 -4.09 -12.98
N ASP A 95 -0.58 -5.20 -13.71
CA ASP A 95 -1.71 -6.04 -14.12
C ASP A 95 -2.43 -6.67 -12.90
N THR A 96 -2.65 -5.88 -11.86
CA THR A 96 -3.61 -6.19 -10.83
C THR A 96 -4.98 -6.10 -11.47
N ALA A 97 -5.48 -7.26 -11.91
CA ALA A 97 -6.79 -7.44 -12.53
C ALA A 97 -7.84 -6.55 -11.85
N THR A 98 -8.25 -5.54 -12.61
CA THR A 98 -9.56 -4.88 -12.59
C THR A 98 -10.41 -5.18 -11.35
N MET A 99 -10.29 -4.34 -10.33
CA MET A 99 -11.50 -3.91 -9.61
C MET A 99 -11.74 -2.45 -9.92
N ASN A 100 -12.89 -2.21 -10.54
CA ASN A 100 -13.46 -0.88 -10.71
C ASN A 100 -13.41 -0.14 -9.37
N SER A 101 -13.23 1.18 -9.47
CA SER A 101 -13.26 2.12 -8.33
C SER A 101 -14.53 2.01 -7.46
N GLU A 102 -15.52 1.24 -7.89
CA GLU A 102 -16.84 0.99 -7.29
C GLU A 102 -16.80 -0.12 -6.21
N ASP A 103 -15.93 -1.13 -6.34
CA ASP A 103 -15.83 -2.20 -5.32
C ASP A 103 -15.09 -1.70 -4.06
N MET A 104 -14.24 -0.68 -4.21
CA MET A 104 -13.50 -0.05 -3.10
C MET A 104 -14.37 0.69 -2.07
N MET A 105 -15.64 0.96 -2.39
CA MET A 105 -16.57 1.70 -1.53
C MET A 105 -17.74 0.85 -0.97
N THR A 106 -17.96 -0.38 -1.46
CA THR A 106 -19.23 -1.10 -1.21
C THR A 106 -19.16 -2.11 -0.05
N ARG A 107 -18.48 -1.75 1.04
CA ARG A 107 -18.77 -2.34 2.35
C ARG A 107 -19.19 -1.24 3.31
N PHE A 108 -20.34 -0.63 2.97
CA PHE A 108 -21.30 -0.15 3.97
C PHE A 108 -22.34 -1.25 4.17
#